data_AF-A0AA39Y935-F1
#
_entry.id   AF-A0AA39Y935-F1
#
_cell.length_a   1.000
_cell.length_b   1.000
_cell.length_c   1.000
_cell.angle_alpha   90.00
_cell.angle_beta   90.00
_cell.angle_gamma   90.00
#
_symmetry.space_group_name_H-M   'P 1'
#
loop_
_entity.id
_entity.type
_entity.pdbx_description
1 polymer ?
#
loop_
_entity_poly.entity_id
_entity_poly.type
_entity_poly.pdbx_seq_one_letter_code
_entity_poly.pdbx_strand_id
1 'polypeptide(L)'
;MSVVTDTMAACLSSTEWPKPGSASINVALNTPVVAMALAHDGSSIQVTTGAGKTPPTTTPYDMVFNTTALGPLQRMDLSGLNLDRPILDGIRSLSYDRATKVAIKFNTRWWKSFYPDDASRNLGGGVSSSDLPISNVVYPSWDDGDGTNVLIVSYTWAQDAARMAALVPDYTDPSTPTPTYTDPIAAVCLQGLVTLWQGQVGAPTLAELQGYYVTHHAWAWSHDPWTSGAFALFGPGQFENVFPLVHHAWISGALDSALFAVLTFLGARATAGFPDMAVKAATLLASDFNPDKEVFGNGERSEHPERDERLAYWCAHAGAMK
;
A
#
# COMPACT_ATOMS: atom_id res chain seq x y z
N MET A 1 3.15 -7.03 -11.72
CA MET A 1 4.39 -6.36 -11.28
C MET A 1 4.05 -4.94 -10.87
N SER A 2 4.66 -4.44 -9.81
CA SER A 2 4.38 -3.11 -9.24
C SER A 2 5.59 -2.23 -9.53
N VAL A 3 5.45 -1.32 -10.49
CA VAL A 3 6.57 -0.54 -11.05
C VAL A 3 7.37 0.17 -9.96
N VAL A 4 6.71 0.80 -8.99
CA VAL A 4 7.37 1.58 -7.93
C VAL A 4 8.19 0.67 -7.01
N THR A 5 7.57 -0.38 -6.45
CA THR A 5 8.24 -1.26 -5.49
C THR A 5 9.34 -2.09 -6.14
N ASP A 6 9.14 -2.54 -7.38
CA ASP A 6 10.14 -3.30 -8.14
C ASP A 6 11.35 -2.41 -8.46
N THR A 7 11.11 -1.14 -8.80
CA THR A 7 12.19 -0.17 -9.02
C THR A 7 12.94 0.15 -7.72
N MET A 8 12.23 0.34 -6.60
CA MET A 8 12.87 0.55 -5.29
C MET A 8 13.77 -0.63 -4.90
N ALA A 9 13.30 -1.87 -5.11
CA ALA A 9 14.10 -3.07 -4.84
C ALA A 9 15.34 -3.17 -5.76
N ALA A 10 15.21 -2.80 -7.02
CA ALA A 10 16.34 -2.71 -7.96
C ALA A 10 17.35 -1.64 -7.52
N CYS A 11 16.89 -0.47 -7.07
CA CYS A 11 17.76 0.59 -6.54
C CYS A 11 18.52 0.13 -5.28
N LEU A 12 17.86 -0.57 -4.35
CA LEU A 12 18.50 -1.08 -3.13
C LEU A 12 19.60 -2.09 -3.42
N SER A 13 19.45 -2.93 -4.44
CA SER A 13 20.42 -3.95 -4.83
C SER A 13 21.49 -3.45 -5.81
N SER A 14 21.37 -2.20 -6.30
CA SER A 14 22.29 -1.63 -7.28
C SER A 14 23.62 -1.22 -6.65
N THR A 15 24.72 -1.57 -7.31
CA THR A 15 26.06 -1.07 -6.98
C THR A 15 26.41 0.24 -7.69
N GLU A 16 25.57 0.67 -8.64
CA GLU A 16 25.78 1.87 -9.45
C GLU A 16 24.92 3.05 -8.98
N TRP A 17 23.90 2.79 -8.15
CA TRP A 17 23.01 3.80 -7.60
C TRP A 17 23.14 3.87 -6.06
N PRO A 18 23.10 5.05 -5.43
CA PRO A 18 23.03 6.37 -6.04
C PRO A 18 24.32 6.83 -6.73
N LYS A 19 25.43 6.08 -6.59
CA LYS A 19 26.69 6.33 -7.29
C LYS A 19 27.46 5.01 -7.49
N PRO A 20 28.41 4.95 -8.45
CA PRO A 20 29.28 3.79 -8.62
C PRO A 20 30.01 3.40 -7.33
N GLY A 21 29.99 2.11 -7.02
CA GLY A 21 30.58 1.55 -5.80
C GLY A 21 29.68 1.65 -4.56
N SER A 22 28.39 1.94 -4.72
CA SER A 22 27.41 1.86 -3.64
C SER A 22 27.30 0.44 -3.07
N ALA A 23 27.01 0.35 -1.77
CA ALA A 23 26.77 -0.93 -1.11
C ALA A 23 25.38 -1.46 -1.48
N SER A 24 25.33 -2.70 -1.96
CA SER A 24 24.06 -3.42 -2.19
C SER A 24 23.38 -3.73 -0.86
N ILE A 25 22.10 -3.41 -0.76
CA ILE A 25 21.25 -3.67 0.40
C ILE A 25 20.25 -4.77 0.03
N ASN A 26 20.33 -5.89 0.74
CA ASN A 26 19.38 -6.99 0.58
C ASN A 26 18.30 -6.91 1.66
N VAL A 27 17.03 -6.99 1.25
CA VAL A 27 15.89 -7.06 2.17
C VAL A 27 15.79 -8.49 2.72
N ALA A 28 15.90 -8.64 4.03
CA ALA A 28 15.68 -9.92 4.70
C ALA A 28 14.18 -10.21 4.83
N LEU A 29 13.68 -11.17 4.05
CA LEU A 29 12.29 -11.63 4.13
C LEU A 29 12.10 -12.64 5.26
N ASN A 30 10.84 -12.91 5.64
CA ASN A 30 10.47 -13.90 6.66
C ASN A 30 11.18 -13.71 8.03
N THR A 31 11.54 -12.47 8.36
CA THR A 31 12.30 -12.10 9.55
C THR A 31 11.49 -11.10 10.39
N PRO A 32 10.36 -11.51 10.98
CA PRO A 32 9.50 -10.60 11.73
C PRO A 32 10.20 -10.17 13.02
N VAL A 33 10.16 -8.86 13.28
CA VAL A 33 10.56 -8.28 14.56
C VAL A 33 9.48 -8.59 15.58
N VAL A 34 9.87 -9.14 16.73
CA VAL A 34 8.96 -9.56 17.81
C VAL A 34 9.18 -8.77 19.10
N ALA A 35 10.36 -8.17 19.28
CA ALA A 35 10.63 -7.31 20.43
C ALA A 35 11.68 -6.24 20.11
N MET A 36 11.59 -5.11 20.80
CA MET A 36 12.59 -4.05 20.80
C MET A 36 12.83 -3.56 22.23
N ALA A 37 14.09 -3.37 22.60
CA ALA A 37 14.47 -2.89 23.92
C ALA A 37 15.71 -1.98 23.84
N LEU A 38 15.85 -1.03 24.76
CA LEU A 38 17.12 -0.32 24.93
C LEU A 38 18.14 -1.27 25.57
N ALA A 39 19.39 -1.18 25.13
CA ALA A 39 20.50 -1.78 25.85
C ALA A 39 20.58 -1.20 27.27
N HIS A 40 21.12 -1.96 28.22
CA HIS A 40 21.20 -1.53 29.63
C HIS A 40 21.99 -0.22 29.81
N ASP A 41 22.95 0.06 28.94
CA ASP A 41 23.75 1.28 28.92
C ASP A 41 23.13 2.41 28.07
N GLY A 42 21.97 2.16 27.43
CA GLY A 42 21.28 3.10 26.56
C GLY A 42 21.99 3.37 25.21
N SER A 43 23.06 2.63 24.89
CA SER A 43 23.90 2.90 23.73
C SER A 43 23.30 2.44 22.39
N SER A 44 22.38 1.48 22.44
CA SER A 44 21.78 0.84 21.27
C SER A 44 20.37 0.35 21.55
N ILE A 45 19.63 0.08 20.48
CA ILE A 45 18.34 -0.60 20.48
C ILE A 45 18.57 -2.05 20.08
N GLN A 46 18.22 -2.96 20.98
CA GLN A 46 18.22 -4.40 20.78
C GLN A 46 16.94 -4.80 20.03
N VAL A 47 17.08 -5.27 18.80
CA VAL A 47 15.96 -5.74 17.99
C VAL A 47 15.98 -7.26 17.98
N THR A 48 14.89 -7.87 18.43
CA THR A 48 14.73 -9.32 18.43
C THR A 48 13.82 -9.74 17.29
N THR A 49 14.33 -10.63 16.45
CA THR A 49 13.61 -11.22 15.32
C THR A 49 13.29 -12.68 15.62
N GLY A 50 12.15 -13.18 15.15
CA GLY A 50 11.79 -14.59 15.36
C GLY A 50 10.58 -15.04 14.57
N ALA A 51 10.75 -16.05 13.73
CA ALA A 51 9.67 -16.66 12.94
C ALA A 51 9.46 -18.14 13.31
N GLY A 52 8.22 -18.50 13.63
CA GLY A 52 7.80 -19.90 13.79
C GLY A 52 8.57 -20.65 14.87
N LYS A 53 9.28 -21.73 14.50
CA LYS A 53 10.04 -22.60 15.41
C LYS A 53 11.52 -22.20 15.57
N THR A 54 11.96 -21.13 14.92
CA THR A 54 13.37 -20.70 14.96
C THR A 54 13.65 -19.95 16.27
N PRO A 55 14.79 -20.21 16.95
CA PRO A 55 15.17 -19.43 18.12
C PRO A 55 15.24 -17.93 17.80
N PRO A 56 14.71 -17.05 18.67
CA PRO A 56 14.81 -15.61 18.45
C PRO A 56 16.27 -15.16 18.40
N THR A 57 16.56 -14.23 17.50
CA THR A 57 17.90 -13.62 17.36
C THR A 57 17.81 -12.14 17.69
N THR A 58 18.66 -11.68 18.61
CA THR A 58 18.75 -10.28 19.02
C THR A 58 19.98 -9.63 18.44
N THR A 59 19.79 -8.51 17.74
CA THR A 59 20.85 -7.74 17.10
C THR A 59 20.82 -6.29 17.59
N PRO A 60 21.96 -5.71 18.01
CA PRO A 60 22.04 -4.31 18.41
C PRO A 60 22.07 -3.39 17.19
N TYR A 61 21.34 -2.28 17.27
CA TYR A 61 21.34 -1.21 16.28
C TYR A 61 21.48 0.15 16.96
N ASP A 62 22.23 1.08 16.37
CA ASP A 62 22.30 2.46 16.83
C ASP A 62 20.95 3.18 16.75
N MET A 63 20.12 2.77 15.80
CA MET A 63 18.78 3.32 15.56
C MET A 63 17.90 2.31 14.86
N VAL A 64 16.59 2.40 15.11
CA VAL A 64 15.57 1.57 14.46
C VAL A 64 14.47 2.46 13.90
N PHE A 65 14.16 2.28 12.62
CA PHE A 65 12.98 2.86 11.98
C PHE A 65 11.91 1.77 11.84
N ASN A 66 10.82 1.89 12.60
CA ASN A 66 9.69 0.98 12.46
C ASN A 66 8.70 1.51 11.42
N THR A 67 8.55 0.83 10.30
CA THR A 67 7.67 1.22 9.19
C THR A 67 6.43 0.34 9.07
N THR A 68 6.16 -0.53 10.06
CA THR A 68 4.96 -1.36 10.06
C THR A 68 3.71 -0.51 10.30
N ALA A 69 2.54 -1.03 9.95
CA ALA A 69 1.29 -0.52 10.51
C ALA A 69 1.31 -0.61 12.06
N LEU A 70 0.47 0.20 12.72
CA LEU A 70 0.43 0.27 14.18
C LEU A 70 -0.09 -1.02 14.82
N GLY A 71 -0.99 -1.75 14.16
CA GLY A 71 -1.47 -3.06 14.63
C GLY A 71 -0.34 -4.09 14.83
N PRO A 72 0.50 -4.36 13.80
CA PRO A 72 1.72 -5.14 13.97
C PRO A 72 2.69 -4.60 15.02
N LEU A 73 2.92 -3.30 15.06
CA LEU A 73 3.79 -2.69 16.08
C LEU A 73 3.28 -2.96 17.50
N GLN A 74 1.97 -2.88 17.71
CA GLN A 74 1.32 -3.16 18.99
C GLN A 74 1.57 -4.60 19.49
N ARG A 75 1.82 -5.55 18.57
CA ARG A 75 2.06 -6.96 18.93
C ARG A 75 3.52 -7.26 19.27
N MET A 76 4.43 -6.35 19.01
CA MET A 76 5.82 -6.48 19.44
C MET A 76 5.93 -6.19 20.94
N ASP A 77 6.87 -6.85 21.62
CA ASP A 77 7.25 -6.44 22.97
C ASP A 77 8.09 -5.15 22.91
N LEU A 78 7.49 -4.03 23.32
CA LEU A 78 8.11 -2.71 23.36
C LEU A 78 8.46 -2.27 24.79
N SER A 79 8.28 -3.15 25.78
CA SER A 79 8.44 -2.79 27.20
C SER A 79 9.85 -2.28 27.53
N GLY A 80 10.87 -2.85 26.88
CA GLY A 80 12.25 -2.44 27.05
C GLY A 80 12.62 -1.10 26.39
N LEU A 81 11.75 -0.49 25.59
CA LEU A 81 11.98 0.83 25.01
C LEU A 81 11.64 1.98 25.97
N ASN A 82 10.92 1.70 27.07
CA ASN A 82 10.46 2.71 28.03
C ASN A 82 9.70 3.88 27.36
N LEU A 83 8.85 3.58 26.37
CA LEU A 83 8.05 4.59 25.67
C LEU A 83 7.03 5.23 26.61
N ASP A 84 6.82 6.55 26.46
CA ASP A 84 5.82 7.27 27.22
C ASP A 84 4.41 6.72 26.96
N ARG A 85 3.58 6.76 28.00
CA ARG A 85 2.22 6.20 27.95
C ARG A 85 1.37 6.74 26.78
N PRO A 86 1.38 8.05 26.45
CA PRO A 86 0.64 8.56 25.29
C PRO A 86 1.07 7.95 23.95
N ILE A 87 2.34 7.59 23.77
CA ILE A 87 2.83 6.93 22.56
C ILE A 87 2.23 5.52 22.47
N LEU A 88 2.26 4.77 23.57
CA LEU A 88 1.67 3.42 23.64
C LEU A 88 0.15 3.46 23.42
N ASP A 89 -0.53 4.46 23.98
CA ASP A 89 -1.96 4.66 23.74
C ASP A 89 -2.24 5.05 22.28
N GLY A 90 -1.38 5.84 21.63
CA GLY A 90 -1.45 6.14 20.21
C GLY A 90 -1.33 4.89 19.33
N ILE A 91 -0.29 4.08 19.55
CA ILE A 91 -0.09 2.80 18.84
C ILE A 91 -1.33 1.90 18.92
N ARG A 92 -1.97 1.85 20.10
CA ARG A 92 -3.15 0.99 20.33
C ARG A 92 -4.46 1.57 19.79
N SER A 93 -4.65 2.90 19.83
CA SER A 93 -5.99 3.50 19.70
C SER A 93 -6.22 4.30 18.42
N LEU A 94 -5.16 4.68 17.70
CA LEU A 94 -5.31 5.36 16.41
C LEU A 94 -6.09 4.47 15.43
N SER A 95 -7.17 5.01 14.91
CA SER A 95 -8.14 4.24 14.15
C SER A 95 -7.61 3.88 12.76
N TYR A 96 -7.86 2.63 12.35
CA TYR A 96 -7.60 2.11 11.01
C TYR A 96 -8.92 1.76 10.34
N ASP A 97 -9.05 2.13 9.07
CA ASP A 97 -10.16 1.64 8.25
C ASP A 97 -9.84 0.27 7.63
N ARG A 98 -10.89 -0.37 7.15
CA ARG A 98 -10.86 -1.63 6.41
C ARG A 98 -11.10 -1.36 4.95
N ALA A 99 -10.50 -2.18 4.09
CA ALA A 99 -10.79 -2.18 2.68
C ALA A 99 -10.80 -3.60 2.14
N THR A 100 -11.74 -3.88 1.24
CA THR A 100 -11.81 -5.16 0.53
C THR A 100 -11.96 -4.90 -0.95
N LYS A 101 -11.15 -5.57 -1.77
CA LYS A 101 -11.20 -5.52 -3.24
C LYS A 101 -11.54 -6.90 -3.79
N VAL A 102 -12.41 -6.93 -4.80
CA VAL A 102 -12.71 -8.13 -5.60
C VAL A 102 -12.49 -7.81 -7.06
N ALA A 103 -11.54 -8.51 -7.68
CA ALA A 103 -11.25 -8.40 -9.10
C ALA A 103 -11.71 -9.68 -9.81
N ILE A 104 -12.49 -9.53 -10.89
CA ILE A 104 -12.93 -10.64 -11.73
C ILE A 104 -12.29 -10.49 -13.10
N LYS A 105 -11.74 -11.59 -13.59
CA LYS A 105 -11.23 -11.74 -14.95
C LYS A 105 -12.34 -12.29 -15.83
N PHE A 106 -12.64 -11.58 -16.90
CA PHE A 106 -13.62 -11.96 -17.92
C PHE A 106 -12.92 -12.23 -19.25
N ASN A 107 -13.39 -13.19 -20.03
CA ASN A 107 -12.85 -13.51 -21.36
C ASN A 107 -13.19 -12.46 -22.43
N THR A 108 -14.01 -11.48 -22.09
CA THR A 108 -14.41 -10.35 -22.93
C THR A 108 -14.60 -9.09 -22.09
N ARG A 109 -14.33 -7.92 -22.67
CA ARG A 109 -14.60 -6.60 -22.06
C ARG A 109 -16.07 -6.21 -22.25
N TRP A 110 -16.98 -6.91 -21.58
CA TRP A 110 -18.43 -6.76 -21.79
C TRP A 110 -18.96 -5.34 -21.48
N TRP A 111 -18.27 -4.55 -20.65
CA TRP A 111 -18.64 -3.15 -20.35
C TRP A 111 -18.22 -2.15 -21.44
N LYS A 112 -17.61 -2.60 -22.54
CA LYS A 112 -17.09 -1.73 -23.60
C LYS A 112 -18.15 -0.87 -24.29
N SER A 113 -19.39 -1.38 -24.39
CA SER A 113 -20.50 -0.63 -25.01
C SER A 113 -21.03 0.51 -24.15
N PHE A 114 -20.59 0.64 -22.90
CA PHE A 114 -21.05 1.72 -22.00
C PHE A 114 -20.29 3.02 -22.20
N TYR A 115 -19.14 2.98 -22.87
CA TYR A 115 -18.41 4.17 -23.25
C TYR A 115 -19.11 4.86 -24.44
N PRO A 116 -19.26 6.19 -24.42
CA PRO A 116 -20.01 6.93 -25.45
C PRO A 116 -19.39 6.88 -26.84
N ASP A 117 -18.07 6.69 -26.97
CA ASP A 117 -17.37 6.60 -28.26
C ASP A 117 -16.02 5.86 -28.17
N ASP A 118 -15.43 5.55 -29.32
CA ASP A 118 -14.16 4.82 -29.42
C ASP A 118 -12.95 5.58 -28.83
N ALA A 119 -13.01 6.92 -28.77
CA ALA A 119 -11.95 7.72 -28.16
C ALA A 119 -12.00 7.60 -26.63
N SER A 120 -13.19 7.70 -26.03
CA SER A 120 -13.45 7.49 -24.60
C SER A 120 -13.22 6.05 -24.16
N ARG A 121 -13.30 5.06 -25.06
CA ARG A 121 -12.94 3.67 -24.78
C ARG A 121 -11.44 3.47 -24.50
N ASN A 122 -10.59 4.19 -25.24
CA ASN A 122 -9.13 4.10 -25.12
C ASN A 122 -8.57 4.97 -23.98
N LEU A 123 -9.38 5.92 -23.49
CA LEU A 123 -9.08 6.81 -22.35
C LEU A 123 -9.87 6.43 -21.08
N GLY A 124 -10.73 5.42 -21.18
CA GLY A 124 -11.85 5.22 -20.27
C GLY A 124 -11.55 4.31 -19.08
N GLY A 125 -11.47 4.91 -17.90
CA GLY A 125 -11.61 4.26 -16.60
C GLY A 125 -12.89 4.72 -15.89
N GLY A 126 -12.80 4.97 -14.59
CA GLY A 126 -13.87 5.56 -13.80
C GLY A 126 -14.51 4.59 -12.81
N VAL A 127 -15.57 5.05 -12.14
CA VAL A 127 -16.21 4.30 -11.05
C VAL A 127 -17.73 4.38 -11.18
N SER A 128 -18.40 3.23 -11.04
CA SER A 128 -19.83 3.19 -10.73
C SER A 128 -20.01 2.94 -9.24
N SER A 129 -20.70 3.84 -8.54
CA SER A 129 -21.00 3.72 -7.12
C SER A 129 -22.45 3.31 -6.90
N SER A 130 -22.69 2.50 -5.86
CA SER A 130 -24.01 1.97 -5.52
C SER A 130 -24.11 1.67 -4.01
N ASP A 131 -25.34 1.47 -3.54
CA ASP A 131 -25.66 0.96 -2.20
C ASP A 131 -25.72 -0.58 -2.13
N LEU A 132 -25.46 -1.26 -3.26
CA LEU A 132 -25.33 -2.71 -3.32
C LEU A 132 -24.09 -3.17 -2.53
N PRO A 133 -24.01 -4.45 -2.10
CA PRO A 133 -22.84 -4.97 -1.39
C PRO A 133 -21.49 -4.77 -2.11
N ILE A 134 -21.51 -4.69 -3.44
CA ILE A 134 -20.31 -4.43 -4.24
C ILE A 134 -19.76 -2.99 -4.10
N SER A 135 -20.60 -2.05 -3.64
CA SER A 135 -20.34 -0.62 -3.46
C SER A 135 -19.81 0.08 -4.71
N ASN A 136 -18.52 -0.03 -5.01
CA ASN A 136 -17.87 0.61 -6.14
C ASN A 136 -17.33 -0.42 -7.14
N VAL A 137 -17.74 -0.30 -8.40
CA VAL A 137 -17.13 -0.97 -9.55
C VAL A 137 -16.12 -0.02 -10.17
N VAL A 138 -14.85 -0.42 -10.25
CA VAL A 138 -13.77 0.42 -10.80
C VAL A 138 -13.34 -0.15 -12.14
N TYR A 139 -13.54 0.63 -13.19
CA TYR A 139 -13.16 0.29 -14.56
C TYR A 139 -11.67 0.58 -14.76
N PRO A 140 -10.89 -0.35 -15.34
CA PRO A 140 -9.48 -0.11 -15.62
C PRO A 140 -9.29 1.14 -16.46
N SER A 141 -8.34 2.00 -16.07
CA SER A 141 -7.95 3.19 -16.84
C SER A 141 -6.92 2.89 -17.94
N TRP A 142 -6.64 1.61 -18.19
CA TRP A 142 -5.74 1.12 -19.23
C TRP A 142 -6.48 0.13 -20.13
N ASP A 143 -5.95 -0.09 -21.33
CA ASP A 143 -6.53 -1.01 -22.31
C ASP A 143 -5.56 -2.16 -22.58
N ASP A 144 -5.91 -3.35 -22.09
CA ASP A 144 -5.20 -4.60 -22.37
C ASP A 144 -5.71 -5.26 -23.68
N GLY A 145 -6.53 -4.54 -24.45
CA GLY A 145 -7.17 -4.98 -25.68
C GLY A 145 -8.49 -5.72 -25.45
N ASP A 146 -9.12 -6.16 -26.53
CA ASP A 146 -10.48 -6.76 -26.50
C ASP A 146 -10.53 -8.23 -26.03
N GLY A 147 -9.39 -8.80 -25.61
CA GLY A 147 -9.28 -10.17 -25.15
C GLY A 147 -9.76 -10.34 -23.70
N THR A 148 -9.00 -11.11 -22.93
CA THR A 148 -9.32 -11.33 -21.52
C THR A 148 -8.98 -10.09 -20.69
N ASN A 149 -9.97 -9.58 -19.95
CA ASN A 149 -9.90 -8.30 -19.24
C ASN A 149 -10.24 -8.46 -17.75
N VAL A 150 -9.67 -7.61 -16.89
CA VAL A 150 -9.93 -7.61 -15.44
C VAL A 150 -10.79 -6.40 -15.07
N LEU A 151 -11.80 -6.61 -14.23
CA LEU A 151 -12.61 -5.54 -13.65
C LEU A 151 -12.54 -5.64 -12.12
N ILE A 152 -12.34 -4.51 -11.43
CA ILE A 152 -12.55 -4.47 -9.99
C ILE A 152 -14.05 -4.32 -9.78
N VAL A 153 -14.71 -5.46 -9.55
CA VAL A 153 -16.17 -5.53 -9.41
C VAL A 153 -16.63 -5.03 -8.05
N SER A 154 -15.76 -5.07 -7.05
CA SER A 154 -16.06 -4.46 -5.75
C SER A 154 -14.81 -3.82 -5.17
N TYR A 155 -14.94 -2.56 -4.77
CA TYR A 155 -14.01 -1.87 -3.89
C TYR A 155 -14.81 -1.22 -2.75
N THR A 156 -14.70 -1.81 -1.56
CA THR A 156 -15.47 -1.43 -0.37
C THR A 156 -14.55 -0.97 0.76
N TRP A 157 -15.04 -0.04 1.58
CA TRP A 157 -14.39 0.44 2.81
C TRP A 157 -15.27 0.20 4.05
N ALA A 158 -14.73 0.48 5.24
CA ALA A 158 -15.46 0.48 6.50
C ALA A 158 -16.27 -0.80 6.79
N GLN A 159 -17.59 -0.67 6.99
CA GLN A 159 -18.45 -1.79 7.33
C GLN A 159 -18.72 -2.70 6.13
N ASP A 160 -18.83 -2.14 4.93
CA ASP A 160 -19.05 -2.92 3.72
C ASP A 160 -17.81 -3.78 3.39
N ALA A 161 -16.62 -3.24 3.62
CA ALA A 161 -15.37 -4.01 3.55
C ALA A 161 -15.39 -5.22 4.47
N ALA A 162 -15.86 -5.08 5.72
CA ALA A 162 -15.94 -6.18 6.68
C ALA A 162 -16.94 -7.25 6.25
N ARG A 163 -18.08 -6.85 5.67
CA ARG A 163 -19.09 -7.79 5.14
C ARG A 163 -18.56 -8.57 3.95
N MET A 164 -17.89 -7.89 3.02
CA MET A 164 -17.25 -8.54 1.87
C MET A 164 -16.07 -9.42 2.29
N ALA A 165 -15.31 -8.99 3.30
CA ALA A 165 -14.17 -9.74 3.84
C ALA A 165 -14.58 -11.14 4.34
N ALA A 166 -15.76 -11.27 4.94
CA ALA A 166 -16.28 -12.56 5.40
C ALA A 166 -16.47 -13.61 4.29
N LEU A 167 -16.48 -13.18 3.02
CA LEU A 167 -16.59 -14.06 1.85
C LEU A 167 -15.24 -14.31 1.15
N VAL A 168 -14.15 -13.66 1.60
CA VAL A 168 -12.83 -13.80 0.99
C VAL A 168 -12.23 -15.16 1.35
N PRO A 169 -11.87 -16.02 0.37
CA PRO A 169 -11.21 -17.29 0.63
C PRO A 169 -9.83 -17.11 1.28
N ASP A 170 -9.39 -18.10 2.06
CA ASP A 170 -8.01 -18.19 2.50
C ASP A 170 -7.14 -18.76 1.38
N TYR A 171 -6.55 -17.88 0.57
CA TYR A 171 -5.66 -18.30 -0.52
C TYR A 171 -4.34 -18.94 -0.04
N THR A 172 -4.05 -18.93 1.27
CA THR A 172 -2.87 -19.61 1.84
C THR A 172 -3.14 -21.08 2.17
N ASP A 173 -4.41 -21.47 2.28
CA ASP A 173 -4.81 -22.85 2.48
C ASP A 173 -4.75 -23.62 1.15
N PRO A 174 -3.90 -24.66 1.02
CA PRO A 174 -3.80 -25.46 -0.20
C PRO A 174 -5.08 -26.25 -0.51
N SER A 175 -6.01 -26.37 0.44
CA SER A 175 -7.33 -26.99 0.24
C SER A 175 -8.37 -26.03 -0.35
N THR A 176 -8.06 -24.72 -0.45
CA THR A 176 -8.94 -23.73 -1.07
C THR A 176 -9.21 -24.11 -2.53
N PRO A 177 -10.48 -24.32 -2.93
CA PRO A 177 -10.81 -24.71 -4.29
C PRO A 177 -10.38 -23.67 -5.33
N THR A 178 -10.21 -24.11 -6.57
CA THR A 178 -9.99 -23.19 -7.70
C THR A 178 -11.19 -22.25 -7.85
N PRO A 179 -10.99 -20.93 -8.01
CA PRO A 179 -12.08 -19.97 -8.04
C PRO A 179 -13.11 -20.23 -9.14
N THR A 180 -14.40 -20.23 -8.77
CA THR A 180 -15.52 -20.41 -9.71
C THR A 180 -16.54 -19.26 -9.59
N TYR A 181 -17.38 -19.07 -10.61
CA TYR A 181 -18.46 -18.09 -10.54
C TYR A 181 -19.53 -18.43 -9.50
N THR A 182 -19.54 -19.68 -8.99
CA THR A 182 -20.45 -20.13 -7.93
C THR A 182 -19.93 -19.83 -6.52
N ASP A 183 -18.69 -19.37 -6.39
CA ASP A 183 -18.14 -18.99 -5.10
C ASP A 183 -18.96 -17.83 -4.52
N PRO A 184 -19.24 -17.80 -3.21
CA PRO A 184 -20.15 -16.82 -2.62
C PRO A 184 -19.81 -15.36 -2.96
N ILE A 185 -18.52 -15.00 -2.93
CA ILE A 185 -18.06 -13.65 -3.25
C ILE A 185 -18.24 -13.30 -4.74
N ALA A 186 -17.99 -14.26 -5.64
CA ALA A 186 -18.19 -14.09 -7.07
C ALA A 186 -19.68 -13.97 -7.40
N ALA A 187 -20.52 -14.81 -6.81
CA ALA A 187 -21.97 -14.77 -7.01
C ALA A 187 -22.58 -13.41 -6.60
N VAL A 188 -22.19 -12.87 -5.45
CA VAL A 188 -22.58 -11.52 -5.00
C VAL A 188 -22.12 -10.45 -6.00
N CYS A 189 -20.89 -10.58 -6.49
CA CYS A 189 -20.32 -9.64 -7.45
C CYS A 189 -21.08 -9.65 -8.79
N LEU A 190 -21.31 -10.82 -9.38
CA LEU A 190 -22.00 -10.96 -10.67
C LEU A 190 -23.45 -10.51 -10.57
N GLN A 191 -24.16 -10.87 -9.48
CA GLN A 191 -25.51 -10.40 -9.26
C GLN A 191 -25.56 -8.87 -9.07
N GLY A 192 -24.60 -8.32 -8.33
CA GLY A 192 -24.46 -6.87 -8.15
C GLY A 192 -24.28 -6.14 -9.48
N LEU A 193 -23.49 -6.68 -10.40
CA LEU A 193 -23.33 -6.11 -11.75
C LEU A 193 -24.62 -6.11 -12.56
N VAL A 194 -25.37 -7.23 -12.54
CA VAL A 194 -26.67 -7.31 -13.24
C VAL A 194 -27.65 -6.27 -12.71
N THR A 195 -27.73 -6.12 -11.38
CA THR A 195 -28.62 -5.15 -10.73
C THR A 195 -28.18 -3.72 -11.01
N LEU A 196 -26.88 -3.42 -10.89
CA LEU A 196 -26.32 -2.09 -11.14
C LEU A 196 -26.64 -1.57 -12.55
N TRP A 197 -26.56 -2.46 -13.54
CA TRP A 197 -26.77 -2.12 -14.95
C TRP A 197 -28.18 -2.39 -15.46
N GLN A 198 -29.11 -2.78 -14.58
CA GLN A 198 -30.46 -3.16 -14.98
C GLN A 198 -31.15 -2.05 -15.79
N GLY A 199 -31.69 -2.41 -16.95
CA GLY A 199 -32.43 -1.48 -17.83
C GLY A 199 -31.55 -0.62 -18.75
N GLN A 200 -30.22 -0.72 -18.64
CA GLN A 200 -29.30 -0.07 -19.58
C GLN A 200 -29.21 -0.86 -20.88
N VAL A 201 -29.01 -0.16 -22.00
CA VAL A 201 -28.80 -0.80 -23.30
C VAL A 201 -27.47 -1.55 -23.27
N GLY A 202 -27.51 -2.84 -23.63
CA GLY A 202 -26.32 -3.71 -23.57
C GLY A 202 -25.96 -4.18 -22.16
N ALA A 203 -26.84 -3.99 -21.17
CA ALA A 203 -26.65 -4.58 -19.84
C ALA A 203 -26.59 -6.11 -19.93
N PRO A 204 -25.58 -6.76 -19.33
CA PRO A 204 -25.44 -8.20 -19.39
C PRO A 204 -26.46 -8.89 -18.47
N THR A 205 -26.93 -10.05 -18.90
CA THR A 205 -27.65 -10.99 -18.05
C THR A 205 -26.69 -11.74 -17.13
N LEU A 206 -27.23 -12.35 -16.06
CA LEU A 206 -26.42 -13.19 -15.17
C LEU A 206 -25.77 -14.36 -15.92
N ALA A 207 -26.50 -15.00 -16.84
CA ALA A 207 -25.99 -16.12 -17.62
C ALA A 207 -24.85 -15.71 -18.55
N GLU A 208 -24.93 -14.52 -19.15
CA GLU A 208 -23.83 -13.96 -19.95
C GLU A 208 -22.60 -13.68 -19.10
N LEU A 209 -22.76 -13.00 -17.94
CA LEU A 209 -21.64 -12.75 -17.03
C LEU A 209 -20.98 -14.04 -16.54
N GLN A 210 -21.76 -15.09 -16.26
CA GLN A 210 -21.24 -16.41 -15.90
C GLN A 210 -20.49 -17.06 -17.07
N GLY A 211 -20.97 -16.92 -18.30
CA GLY A 211 -20.28 -17.39 -19.51
C GLY A 211 -18.99 -16.60 -19.82
N TYR A 212 -18.93 -15.33 -19.42
CA TYR A 212 -17.74 -14.49 -19.57
C TYR A 212 -16.71 -14.70 -18.46
N TYR A 213 -17.13 -15.20 -17.29
CA TYR A 213 -16.27 -15.38 -16.14
C TYR A 213 -15.12 -16.36 -16.44
N VAL A 214 -13.90 -15.98 -16.05
CA VAL A 214 -12.70 -16.83 -16.15
C VAL A 214 -12.21 -17.22 -14.76
N THR A 215 -11.97 -16.24 -13.89
CA THR A 215 -11.51 -16.44 -12.51
C THR A 215 -11.70 -15.14 -11.72
N HIS A 216 -11.46 -15.17 -10.41
CA HIS A 216 -11.43 -13.97 -9.58
C HIS A 216 -10.34 -14.06 -8.52
N HIS A 217 -10.01 -12.91 -7.95
CA HIS A 217 -9.20 -12.80 -6.74
C HIS A 217 -9.80 -11.72 -5.84
N ALA A 218 -9.86 -11.98 -4.55
CA ALA A 218 -10.31 -11.03 -3.54
C ALA A 218 -9.23 -10.78 -2.50
N TRP A 219 -9.20 -9.59 -1.92
CA TRP A 219 -8.26 -9.27 -0.85
C TRP A 219 -8.94 -8.37 0.18
N ALA A 220 -8.93 -8.81 1.43
CA ALA A 220 -9.37 -8.03 2.57
C ALA A 220 -8.15 -7.64 3.42
N TRP A 221 -7.83 -6.35 3.46
CA TRP A 221 -6.67 -5.85 4.22
C TRP A 221 -6.79 -6.09 5.72
N SER A 222 -8.00 -6.29 6.23
CA SER A 222 -8.24 -6.66 7.64
C SER A 222 -7.83 -8.09 7.96
N HIS A 223 -7.71 -8.98 6.96
CA HIS A 223 -7.26 -10.36 7.17
C HIS A 223 -5.74 -10.50 7.12
N ASP A 224 -5.03 -9.52 6.54
CA ASP A 224 -3.58 -9.55 6.46
C ASP A 224 -2.96 -9.36 7.86
N PRO A 225 -2.25 -10.35 8.41
CA PRO A 225 -1.60 -10.18 9.70
C PRO A 225 -0.55 -9.07 9.67
N TRP A 226 0.04 -8.73 8.53
CA TRP A 226 1.13 -7.75 8.44
C TRP A 226 0.67 -6.29 8.33
N THR A 227 -0.62 -6.05 8.13
CA THR A 227 -1.20 -4.68 8.17
C THR A 227 -2.33 -4.55 9.18
N SER A 228 -3.14 -5.60 9.38
CA SER A 228 -4.28 -5.65 10.30
C SER A 228 -5.35 -4.56 10.05
N GLY A 229 -5.46 -4.12 8.79
CA GLY A 229 -6.22 -2.95 8.37
C GLY A 229 -5.69 -2.42 7.04
N ALA A 230 -6.46 -1.56 6.38
CA ALA A 230 -6.05 -0.98 5.10
C ALA A 230 -5.13 0.22 5.31
N PHE A 231 -5.58 1.20 6.08
CA PHE A 231 -4.86 2.44 6.32
C PHE A 231 -5.44 3.18 7.53
N ALA A 232 -4.67 4.12 8.08
CA ALA A 232 -5.15 4.99 9.14
C ALA A 232 -6.33 5.85 8.66
N LEU A 233 -7.42 5.86 9.43
CA LEU A 233 -8.54 6.77 9.27
C LEU A 233 -9.03 7.11 10.66
N PHE A 234 -8.57 8.27 11.12
CA PHE A 234 -8.66 8.65 12.53
C PHE A 234 -10.08 9.02 12.93
N GLY A 235 -10.43 8.61 14.15
CA GLY A 235 -11.68 8.99 14.79
C GLY A 235 -11.66 10.44 15.28
N PRO A 236 -12.80 10.92 15.82
CA PRO A 236 -12.94 12.29 16.32
C PRO A 236 -11.84 12.64 17.35
N GLY A 237 -11.17 13.78 17.14
CA GLY A 237 -10.15 14.32 18.06
C GLY A 237 -8.79 13.63 18.03
N GLN A 238 -8.59 12.55 17.26
CA GLN A 238 -7.30 11.82 17.27
C GLN A 238 -6.16 12.59 16.58
N PHE A 239 -6.44 13.38 15.54
CA PHE A 239 -5.44 14.24 14.91
C PHE A 239 -4.90 15.32 15.86
N GLU A 240 -5.80 16.01 16.57
CA GLU A 240 -5.44 17.11 17.46
C GLU A 240 -4.64 16.64 18.68
N ASN A 241 -5.01 15.48 19.24
CA ASN A 241 -4.51 15.04 20.54
C ASN A 241 -3.39 14.01 20.47
N VAL A 242 -3.20 13.32 19.33
CA VAL A 242 -2.31 12.15 19.24
C VAL A 242 -1.25 12.30 18.14
N PHE A 243 -1.59 12.80 16.94
CA PHE A 243 -0.62 12.81 15.84
C PHE A 243 -0.94 13.78 14.69
N PRO A 244 -0.02 14.68 14.30
CA PRO A 244 -0.26 15.71 13.28
C PRO A 244 0.21 15.38 11.84
N LEU A 245 0.59 14.15 11.47
CA LEU A 245 0.95 13.86 10.06
C LEU A 245 -0.27 13.84 9.14
N VAL A 246 -0.15 14.40 7.94
CA VAL A 246 -1.29 15.00 7.21
C VAL A 246 -1.85 14.15 6.05
N HIS A 247 -1.21 13.02 5.70
CA HIS A 247 -1.54 12.25 4.50
C HIS A 247 -1.72 10.75 4.77
N HIS A 248 -2.89 10.33 5.27
CA HIS A 248 -3.19 8.91 5.42
C HIS A 248 -3.66 8.27 4.12
N ALA A 249 -3.50 6.94 4.00
CA ALA A 249 -3.94 6.12 2.87
C ALA A 249 -3.20 6.33 1.53
N TRP A 250 -2.20 7.22 1.50
CA TRP A 250 -1.45 7.55 0.28
C TRP A 250 0.03 7.20 0.42
N ILE A 251 0.66 6.85 -0.71
CA ILE A 251 2.10 6.62 -0.79
C ILE A 251 2.87 7.85 -0.31
N SER A 252 2.42 9.06 -0.67
CA SER A 252 3.03 10.32 -0.25
C SER A 252 3.21 10.43 1.27
N GLY A 253 2.21 10.03 2.07
CA GLY A 253 2.34 10.07 3.52
C GLY A 253 3.39 9.14 4.09
N ALA A 254 3.59 7.97 3.46
CA ALA A 254 4.67 7.05 3.86
C ALA A 254 6.05 7.65 3.54
N LEU A 255 6.18 8.32 2.39
CA LEU A 255 7.43 8.99 1.98
C LEU A 255 7.77 10.18 2.89
N ASP A 256 6.79 11.04 3.17
CA ASP A 256 6.97 12.19 4.05
C ASP A 256 7.39 11.75 5.46
N SER A 257 6.77 10.69 5.98
CA SER A 257 7.13 10.10 7.27
C SER A 257 8.56 9.55 7.29
N ALA A 258 8.96 8.83 6.24
CA ALA A 258 10.31 8.30 6.11
C ALA A 258 11.36 9.42 6.03
N LEU A 259 11.12 10.43 5.20
CA LEU A 259 12.00 11.59 5.06
C LEU A 259 12.18 12.33 6.39
N PHE A 260 11.07 12.63 7.08
CA PHE A 260 11.11 13.33 8.36
C PHE A 260 11.92 12.55 9.40
N ALA A 261 11.75 11.23 9.47
CA ALA A 261 12.49 10.37 10.38
C ALA A 261 13.99 10.36 10.08
N VAL A 262 14.38 10.28 8.79
CA VAL A 262 15.78 10.34 8.36
C VAL A 262 16.40 11.70 8.68
N LEU A 263 15.70 12.80 8.45
CA LEU A 263 16.19 14.14 8.78
C LEU A 263 16.39 14.33 10.29
N THR A 264 15.45 13.83 11.10
CA THR A 264 15.56 13.87 12.56
C THR A 264 16.77 13.06 13.04
N PHE A 265 17.01 11.89 12.46
CA PHE A 265 18.19 11.08 12.74
C PHE A 265 19.49 11.81 12.41
N LEU A 266 19.62 12.34 11.19
CA LEU A 266 20.82 13.04 10.75
C LEU A 266 21.09 14.29 11.59
N GLY A 267 20.04 15.04 11.93
CA GLY A 267 20.13 16.21 12.81
C GLY A 267 20.59 15.86 14.21
N ALA A 268 20.05 14.79 14.81
CA ALA A 268 20.45 14.33 16.15
C ALA A 268 21.92 13.88 16.19
N ARG A 269 22.46 13.33 15.10
CA ARG A 269 23.89 12.96 15.02
C ARG A 269 24.80 14.14 14.67
N ALA A 270 24.31 15.15 13.95
CA ALA A 270 25.08 16.34 13.64
C ALA A 270 25.53 17.10 14.91
N THR A 271 24.65 17.20 15.91
CA THR A 271 24.92 17.86 17.20
C THR A 271 25.83 17.03 18.12
N ALA A 272 26.04 15.74 17.83
CA ALA A 272 26.93 14.84 18.56
C ALA A 272 28.39 14.86 18.06
N GLY A 273 28.80 15.91 17.34
CA GLY A 273 30.20 16.09 16.89
C GLY A 273 30.52 15.54 15.50
N PHE A 274 29.50 15.28 14.66
CA PHE A 274 29.66 14.79 13.28
C PHE A 274 29.24 15.87 12.26
N PRO A 275 30.09 16.88 11.95
CA PRO A 275 29.72 18.03 11.11
C PRO A 275 29.30 17.67 9.68
N ASP A 276 29.76 16.53 9.13
CA ASP A 276 29.34 16.00 7.82
C ASP A 276 27.84 15.59 7.80
N MET A 277 27.26 15.22 8.95
CA MET A 277 25.83 14.89 9.03
C MET A 277 24.94 16.12 8.93
N ALA A 278 25.42 17.30 9.38
CA ALA A 278 24.72 18.57 9.17
C ALA A 278 24.67 18.93 7.69
N VAL A 279 25.78 18.70 6.97
CA VAL A 279 25.87 18.92 5.52
C VAL A 279 24.96 17.95 4.77
N LYS A 280 24.88 16.67 5.18
CA LYS A 280 23.95 15.70 4.58
C LYS A 280 22.49 16.06 4.81
N ALA A 281 22.12 16.47 6.03
CA ALA A 281 20.79 16.95 6.34
C ALA A 281 20.46 18.22 5.52
N ALA A 282 21.38 19.18 5.44
CA ALA A 282 21.22 20.39 4.63
C ALA A 282 21.15 20.09 3.13
N THR A 283 21.92 19.12 2.63
CA THR A 283 21.88 18.68 1.21
C THR A 283 20.54 18.04 0.88
N LEU A 284 20.02 17.19 1.77
CA LEU A 284 18.68 16.60 1.63
C LEU A 284 17.58 17.67 1.72
N LEU A 285 17.78 18.72 2.50
CA LEU A 285 16.84 19.85 2.60
C LEU A 285 16.93 20.82 1.40
N ALA A 286 18.11 20.94 0.79
CA ALA A 286 18.41 21.90 -0.29
C ALA A 286 18.29 21.29 -1.71
N SER A 287 18.01 19.99 -1.83
CA SER A 287 17.89 19.29 -3.11
C SER A 287 16.56 19.62 -3.81
N ASP A 288 16.44 20.84 -4.34
CA ASP A 288 15.21 21.35 -4.94
C ASP A 288 15.34 21.54 -6.47
N PHE A 289 14.30 21.10 -7.22
CA PHE A 289 13.99 21.29 -8.65
C PHE A 289 15.11 21.18 -9.72
N ASN A 290 15.19 20.03 -10.41
CA ASN A 290 15.59 20.02 -11.83
C ASN A 290 14.45 19.45 -12.70
N PRO A 291 13.69 20.28 -13.43
CA PRO A 291 12.58 19.83 -14.28
C PRO A 291 13.01 18.99 -15.50
N ASP A 292 14.32 18.86 -15.77
CA ASP A 292 14.85 18.14 -16.93
C ASP A 292 15.35 16.72 -16.60
N LYS A 293 15.18 16.22 -15.36
CA LYS A 293 15.61 14.86 -14.96
C LYS A 293 14.47 13.85 -15.02
N GLU A 294 14.29 13.22 -16.18
CA GLU A 294 13.45 12.03 -16.35
C GLU A 294 14.11 10.82 -15.64
N VAL A 295 13.75 10.57 -14.38
CA VAL A 295 14.27 9.40 -13.63
C VAL A 295 13.46 8.13 -13.96
N PHE A 296 12.20 8.30 -14.38
CA PHE A 296 11.31 7.22 -14.75
C PHE A 296 10.79 7.50 -16.16
N GLY A 297 11.61 7.19 -17.17
CA GLY A 297 11.38 7.53 -18.57
C GLY A 297 9.91 7.48 -19.01
N ASN A 298 9.52 8.50 -19.77
CA ASN A 298 8.17 8.67 -20.27
C ASN A 298 7.72 7.41 -21.05
N GLY A 299 6.83 6.63 -20.46
CA GLY A 299 6.02 5.70 -21.23
C GLY A 299 5.10 6.50 -22.15
N GLU A 300 4.82 6.00 -23.35
CA GLU A 300 4.13 6.70 -24.45
C GLU A 300 2.70 7.23 -24.16
N ARG A 301 2.22 7.19 -22.91
CA ARG A 301 0.89 7.66 -22.51
C ARG A 301 0.94 8.55 -21.27
N SER A 302 0.85 9.85 -21.49
CA SER A 302 0.96 10.94 -20.52
C SER A 302 -0.31 11.20 -19.66
N GLU A 303 -1.09 10.17 -19.32
CA GLU A 303 -2.43 10.36 -18.74
C GLU A 303 -2.72 9.62 -17.41
N HIS A 304 -1.69 9.31 -16.61
CA HIS A 304 -1.92 8.76 -15.26
C HIS A 304 -1.40 9.68 -14.16
N PRO A 305 -2.28 10.18 -13.25
CA PRO A 305 -1.84 10.89 -12.04
C PRO A 305 -1.08 9.97 -11.05
N GLU A 306 -0.99 8.66 -11.32
CA GLU A 306 -0.14 7.72 -10.59
C GLU A 306 1.34 7.76 -11.01
N ARG A 307 1.68 8.49 -12.09
CA ARG A 307 3.05 8.80 -12.52
C ARG A 307 3.31 10.31 -12.48
N ASP A 308 2.94 10.98 -11.40
CA ASP A 308 3.55 12.28 -11.18
C ASP A 308 5.05 12.03 -10.90
N GLU A 309 5.92 12.38 -11.84
CA GLU A 309 7.36 12.35 -11.64
C GLU A 309 7.77 13.16 -10.40
N ARG A 310 6.93 14.09 -9.92
CA ARG A 310 7.11 14.73 -8.61
C ARG A 310 6.95 13.71 -7.49
N LEU A 311 5.90 12.87 -7.47
CA LEU A 311 5.71 11.81 -6.47
C LEU A 311 6.87 10.79 -6.47
N ALA A 312 7.38 10.44 -7.65
CA ALA A 312 8.52 9.53 -7.78
C ALA A 312 9.87 10.22 -7.51
N TYR A 313 9.98 11.53 -7.74
CA TYR A 313 11.12 12.35 -7.36
C TYR A 313 11.16 12.52 -5.84
N TRP A 314 10.04 12.71 -5.14
CA TRP A 314 10.00 12.65 -3.67
C TRP A 314 10.34 11.24 -3.10
N CYS A 315 10.11 10.16 -3.86
CA CYS A 315 10.61 8.80 -3.53
C CYS A 315 12.15 8.65 -3.61
N ALA A 316 12.89 9.62 -4.16
CA ALA A 316 14.35 9.55 -4.27
C ALA A 316 15.11 10.84 -3.86
N HIS A 317 14.49 12.02 -3.91
CA HIS A 317 15.08 13.34 -3.64
C HIS A 317 14.00 14.43 -3.61
N ALA A 318 13.52 14.81 -2.43
CA ALA A 318 13.11 16.16 -2.04
C ALA A 318 12.63 16.04 -0.57
N GLY A 319 12.88 16.95 0.36
CA GLY A 319 13.73 18.12 0.24
C GLY A 319 13.13 19.24 -0.58
N ALA A 320 11.92 19.69 -0.24
CA ALA A 320 11.52 21.11 -0.21
C ALA A 320 10.01 21.32 -0.21
N MET A 321 9.48 21.83 0.90
CA MET A 321 8.62 23.00 0.83
C MET A 321 8.86 23.84 2.09
N LYS A 322 9.52 24.98 1.87
CA LYS A 322 9.60 26.23 2.67
C LYS A 322 9.79 26.15 4.19
#